data_AF-A0A0D0DV17-F1
#
_entry.id   AF-A0A0D0DV17-F1
#
_cell.length_a   1.000
_cell.length_b   1.000
_cell.length_c   1.000
_cell.angle_alpha   90.00
_cell.angle_beta   90.00
_cell.angle_gamma   90.00
#
_symmetry.space_group_name_H-M   'P 1'
#
loop_
_entity.id
_entity.type
_entity.pdbx_description
1 polymer ?
#
loop_
_entity_poly.entity_id
_entity_poly.type
_entity_poly.pdbx_seq_one_letter_code
_entity_poly.pdbx_strand_id
1 'polypeptide(L)'
;MDNCAIHHDDEVCEIIEVQCGKSSSLLSVVAHPQRFYAGAKLIYLPPYSPDFNLIGQAFSSIKAWLWCHEREALTSQVRSWLIHQAVMSVSPEDVESWIINCRYL
;
A
#
# COMPACT_ATOMS: atom_id res chain seq x y z
N MET A 1 -2.08 0.79 3.74
CA MET A 1 -1.60 -0.04 4.87
C MET A 1 -2.48 -1.26 4.95
N ASP A 2 -1.89 -2.42 5.18
CA ASP A 2 -2.66 -3.63 5.52
C ASP A 2 -3.00 -3.63 7.02
N ASN A 3 -3.81 -4.58 7.49
CA ASN A 3 -4.24 -4.65 8.88
C ASN A 3 -3.21 -5.36 9.80
N CYS A 4 -1.91 -5.18 9.53
CA CYS A 4 -0.84 -5.82 10.30
C CYS A 4 -0.73 -5.23 11.72
N ALA A 5 -0.36 -6.06 12.70
CA ALA A 5 -0.29 -5.66 14.12
C ALA A 5 0.64 -4.46 14.36
N ILE A 6 1.74 -4.33 13.61
CA ILE A 6 2.67 -3.20 13.70
C ILE A 6 2.04 -1.85 13.31
N HIS A 7 0.91 -1.87 12.60
CA HIS A 7 0.18 -0.67 12.21
C HIS A 7 -0.80 -0.17 13.28
N HIS A 8 -1.01 -0.95 14.33
CA HIS A 8 -1.81 -0.59 15.50
C HIS A 8 -0.96 -0.16 16.69
N ASP A 9 0.36 -0.03 16.49
CA ASP A 9 1.27 0.45 17.51
C ASP A 9 0.97 1.92 17.85
N ASP A 10 0.98 2.27 19.14
CA ASP A 10 0.63 3.59 19.63
C ASP A 10 1.51 4.70 19.01
N GLU A 11 2.78 4.42 18.70
CA GLU A 11 3.68 5.37 18.05
C GLU A 11 3.27 5.62 16.59
N VAL A 12 2.87 4.57 15.87
CA VAL A 12 2.37 4.67 14.49
C VAL A 12 1.04 5.43 14.47
N CYS A 13 0.15 5.13 15.41
CA CYS A 13 -1.09 5.87 15.62
C CYS A 13 -0.79 7.34 15.93
N GLU A 14 0.17 7.66 16.81
CA GLU A 14 0.54 9.03 17.14
C GLU A 14 1.09 9.80 15.93
N ILE A 15 1.94 9.19 15.11
CA ILE A 15 2.47 9.81 13.88
C ILE A 15 1.31 10.15 12.92
N ILE A 16 0.40 9.19 12.71
CA ILE A 16 -0.75 9.36 11.82
C ILE A 16 -1.72 10.40 12.39
N GLU A 17 -2.02 10.36 13.69
CA GLU A 17 -3.04 11.20 14.30
C GLU A 17 -2.55 12.62 14.66
N VAL A 18 -1.31 12.77 15.12
CA VAL A 18 -0.79 14.01 15.74
C VAL A 18 0.15 14.77 14.81
N GLN A 19 1.04 14.09 14.10
CA GLN A 19 2.04 14.76 13.26
C GLN A 19 1.50 15.09 11.86
N CYS A 20 0.73 14.18 11.29
CA CYS A 20 0.12 14.32 9.98
C CYS A 20 -1.07 15.31 9.96
N GLY A 21 -1.70 15.63 11.09
CA GLY A 21 -2.83 16.57 11.19
C GLY A 21 -2.47 18.06 11.05
N LYS A 22 -1.19 18.44 10.93
CA LYS A 22 -0.76 19.85 10.88
C LYS A 22 -0.91 20.52 9.51
N SER A 23 -1.42 19.82 8.50
CA SER A 23 -1.69 20.39 7.18
C SER A 23 -3.10 20.01 6.74
N SER A 24 -4.10 20.80 7.17
CA SER A 24 -5.24 21.22 6.36
C SER A 24 -6.28 21.89 7.25
N SER A 25 -6.27 23.22 7.26
CA SER A 25 -7.48 23.99 7.52
C SER A 25 -8.38 23.91 6.30
N LEU A 26 -9.69 23.71 6.54
CA LEU A 26 -10.84 23.83 5.62
C LEU A 26 -11.34 22.51 5.02
N LEU A 27 -12.33 21.88 5.67
CA LEU A 27 -13.73 21.80 5.18
C LEU A 27 -14.54 20.80 6.02
N SER A 28 -15.67 21.28 6.53
CA SER A 28 -16.70 20.58 7.29
C SER A 28 -17.60 19.71 6.41
N VAL A 29 -17.82 18.43 6.73
CA VAL A 29 -19.11 17.72 6.55
C VAL A 29 -19.25 16.60 7.59
N VAL A 30 -20.40 16.57 8.25
CA VAL A 30 -20.84 15.64 9.30
C VAL A 30 -21.22 14.27 8.72
N ALA A 31 -20.58 13.20 9.20
CA ALA A 31 -21.15 11.88 9.56
C ALA A 31 -20.02 10.83 9.59
N HIS A 32 -19.67 10.34 10.80
CA HIS A 32 -18.47 9.55 11.14
C HIS A 32 -17.15 10.32 10.90
N PRO A 33 -16.26 10.43 11.91
CA PRO A 33 -15.01 11.15 11.72
C PRO A 33 -14.08 10.35 10.80
N GLN A 34 -14.24 10.51 9.48
CA GLN A 34 -13.18 10.26 8.51
C GLN A 34 -12.11 11.29 8.81
N ARG A 35 -11.22 10.94 9.75
CA ARG A 35 -10.09 11.78 10.13
C ARG A 35 -9.14 11.82 8.92
N PHE A 36 -8.92 13.02 8.40
CA PHE A 36 -7.93 13.28 7.36
C PHE A 36 -6.57 13.46 8.05
N TYR A 37 -5.59 12.66 7.65
CA TYR A 37 -4.24 12.65 8.22
C TYR A 37 -3.25 12.97 7.09
N ALA A 38 -2.48 14.06 7.17
CA ALA A 38 -1.55 14.53 6.13
C ALA A 38 -2.19 14.77 4.74
N GLY A 39 -3.50 15.06 4.70
CA GLY A 39 -4.26 15.12 3.44
C GLY A 39 -4.58 13.75 2.84
N ALA A 40 -4.18 12.66 3.50
CA ALA A 40 -4.57 11.30 3.15
C ALA A 40 -5.84 10.88 3.92
N LYS A 41 -6.64 10.02 3.27
CA LYS A 41 -7.81 9.40 3.87
C LYS A 41 -7.45 7.98 4.28
N LEU A 42 -7.53 7.68 5.58
CA LEU A 42 -7.42 6.31 6.06
C LEU A 42 -8.72 5.56 5.73
N ILE A 43 -8.60 4.49 4.97
CA ILE A 43 -9.73 3.63 4.58
C ILE A 43 -9.71 2.39 5.47
N TYR A 44 -10.87 2.07 6.07
CA TYR A 44 -11.02 0.88 6.89
C TYR A 44 -10.86 -0.39 6.05
N LEU A 45 -10.00 -1.31 6.50
CA LEU A 45 -9.81 -2.63 5.93
C LEU A 45 -10.22 -3.67 6.99
N PRO A 46 -11.28 -4.49 6.77
CA PRO A 46 -11.70 -5.47 7.75
C PRO A 46 -10.62 -6.54 7.99
N PRO A 47 -10.53 -7.12 9.20
CA PRO A 47 -9.61 -8.22 9.49
C PRO A 47 -9.76 -9.38 8.50
N TYR A 48 -8.64 -10.03 8.17
CA TYR A 48 -8.60 -11.19 7.26
C TYR A 48 -9.30 -10.96 5.91
N SER A 49 -9.24 -9.73 5.39
CA SER A 49 -9.81 -9.39 4.08
C SER A 49 -8.71 -9.17 3.03
N PRO A 50 -7.98 -10.23 2.62
CA PRO A 50 -6.89 -10.11 1.65
C PRO A 50 -7.40 -9.61 0.29
N ASP A 51 -8.65 -9.90 -0.05
CA ASP A 51 -9.27 -9.51 -1.33
C ASP A 51 -9.43 -7.99 -1.48
N PHE A 52 -9.47 -7.25 -0.36
CA PHE A 52 -9.53 -5.80 -0.34
C PHE A 52 -8.15 -5.15 -0.21
N ASN A 53 -7.06 -5.93 -0.20
CA ASN A 53 -5.71 -5.41 -0.01
C ASN A 53 -4.93 -5.32 -1.33
N LEU A 54 -4.82 -4.10 -1.87
CA LEU A 54 -4.14 -3.80 -3.14
C LEU A 54 -2.69 -4.28 -3.19
N ILE A 55 -1.97 -4.15 -2.07
CA ILE A 55 -0.54 -4.49 -2.01
C ILE A 55 -0.29 -5.99 -2.21
N GLY A 56 -1.28 -6.85 -1.95
CA GLY A 56 -1.19 -8.28 -2.19
C GLY A 56 -1.06 -8.63 -3.67
N GLN A 57 -1.85 -7.98 -4.52
CA GLN A 57 -1.78 -8.16 -5.98
C GLN A 57 -0.46 -7.59 -6.54
N ALA A 58 -0.06 -6.41 -6.07
CA ALA A 58 1.23 -5.81 -6.45
C ALA A 58 2.43 -6.70 -6.10
N PHE A 59 2.49 -7.21 -4.86
CA PHE A 59 3.57 -8.14 -4.46
C PHE A 59 3.52 -9.45 -5.23
N SER A 60 2.34 -9.95 -5.59
CA SER A 60 2.21 -11.16 -6.39
C SER A 60 2.79 -10.97 -7.79
N SER A 61 2.51 -9.83 -8.43
CA SER A 61 3.08 -9.48 -9.74
C SER A 61 4.60 -9.32 -9.69
N ILE A 62 5.12 -8.55 -8.73
CA ILE A 62 6.57 -8.34 -8.54
C ILE A 62 7.29 -9.67 -8.30
N LYS A 63 6.74 -10.54 -7.46
CA LYS A 63 7.32 -11.88 -7.21
C LYS A 63 7.30 -12.75 -8.46
N ALA A 64 6.21 -12.74 -9.23
CA ALA A 64 6.13 -13.49 -10.47
C ALA A 64 7.21 -13.03 -11.47
N TRP A 65 7.43 -11.72 -11.59
CA TRP A 65 8.52 -11.18 -12.40
C TRP A 65 9.90 -11.65 -11.90
N LEU A 66 10.13 -11.61 -10.59
CA LEU A 66 11.40 -12.07 -10.00
C LEU A 66 11.63 -13.57 -10.19
N TRP A 67 10.58 -14.40 -10.16
CA TRP A 67 10.70 -15.83 -10.45
C TRP A 67 11.14 -16.10 -11.88
N CYS A 68 10.69 -15.31 -12.86
CA CYS A 68 11.19 -15.41 -14.24
C CYS A 68 12.70 -15.09 -14.34
N HIS A 69 13.25 -14.34 -13.38
CA HIS A 69 14.66 -13.92 -13.32
C HIS A 69 15.42 -14.54 -12.14
N GLU A 70 14.91 -15.65 -11.58
CA GLU A 70 15.39 -16.21 -10.31
C GLU A 70 16.90 -16.50 -10.32
N ARG A 71 17.41 -17.07 -11.42
CA ARG A 71 18.84 -17.40 -11.55
C ARG A 71 19.75 -16.19 -11.35
N GLU A 72 19.33 -15.03 -11.84
CA GLU A 72 20.07 -13.77 -11.72
C GLU A 72 19.80 -13.11 -10.35
N ALA A 73 18.56 -13.21 -9.84
CA ALA A 73 18.16 -12.63 -8.55
C ALA A 73 18.91 -13.24 -7.35
N LEU A 74 19.41 -14.46 -7.48
CA LEU A 74 20.25 -15.11 -6.47
C LEU A 74 21.64 -14.47 -6.35
N THR A 75 22.14 -13.80 -7.39
CA THR A 75 23.41 -13.08 -7.36
C THR A 75 23.28 -11.77 -6.60
N SER A 76 24.02 -11.65 -5.49
CA SER A 76 23.86 -10.52 -4.55
C SER A 76 24.16 -9.15 -5.16
N GLN A 77 25.07 -9.08 -6.14
CA GLN A 77 25.48 -7.85 -6.79
C GLN A 77 24.38 -7.22 -7.65
N VAL A 78 23.51 -8.04 -8.25
CA VAL A 78 22.44 -7.56 -9.16
C VAL A 78 21.06 -7.58 -8.51
N ARG A 79 20.91 -8.26 -7.36
CA ARG A 79 19.62 -8.43 -6.68
C ARG A 79 18.87 -7.13 -6.44
N SER A 80 19.52 -6.09 -5.90
CA SER A 80 18.88 -4.80 -5.64
C SER A 80 18.39 -4.13 -6.93
N TRP A 81 19.17 -4.25 -8.01
CA TRP A 81 18.78 -3.73 -9.32
C TRP A 81 17.60 -4.53 -9.92
N LEU A 82 17.58 -5.85 -9.78
CA LEU A 82 16.47 -6.69 -10.24
C LEU A 82 15.19 -6.43 -9.45
N ILE A 83 15.26 -6.18 -8.15
CA ILE A 83 14.10 -5.74 -7.36
C ILE A 83 13.56 -4.41 -7.91
N HIS A 84 14.44 -3.46 -8.23
CA HIS A 84 14.03 -2.21 -8.86
C HIS A 84 13.36 -2.44 -10.22
N GLN A 85 13.92 -3.30 -11.08
CA GLN A 85 13.32 -3.65 -12.37
C GLN A 85 11.95 -4.32 -12.21
N ALA A 86 11.80 -5.22 -11.24
CA ALA A 86 10.54 -5.89 -10.94
C ALA A 86 9.44 -4.92 -10.48
N VAL A 87 9.81 -3.87 -9.73
CA VAL A 87 8.86 -2.81 -9.36
C VAL A 87 8.50 -1.97 -10.59
N MET A 88 9.47 -1.67 -11.45
CA MET A 88 9.25 -0.90 -12.69
C MET A 88 8.50 -1.69 -13.78
N SER A 89 8.37 -3.01 -13.66
CA SER A 89 7.60 -3.82 -14.61
C SER A 89 6.09 -3.73 -14.39
N VAL A 90 5.65 -3.15 -13.28
CA VAL A 90 4.23 -2.92 -12.99
C VAL A 90 3.73 -1.77 -13.86
N SER A 91 2.72 -2.06 -14.69
CA SER A 91 2.12 -1.06 -15.57
C SER A 91 0.98 -0.28 -14.89
N PRO A 92 0.62 0.92 -15.37
CA PRO A 92 -0.58 1.62 -14.92
C PRO A 92 -1.86 0.80 -15.09
N GLU A 93 -1.96 0.00 -16.15
CA GLU A 93 -3.10 -0.87 -16.44
C GLU A 93 -3.25 -1.99 -15.41
N ASP A 94 -2.12 -2.55 -14.94
CA ASP A 94 -2.12 -3.52 -13.84
C ASP A 94 -2.70 -2.89 -12.57
N VAL A 95 -2.24 -1.66 -12.24
CA VAL A 95 -2.68 -0.92 -11.06
C VAL A 95 -4.18 -0.62 -11.13
N GLU A 96 -4.68 -0.16 -12.27
CA GLU A 96 -6.12 0.08 -12.47
C GLU A 96 -6.94 -1.20 -12.25
N SER A 97 -6.50 -2.32 -12.86
CA SER A 97 -7.15 -3.62 -12.68
C SER A 97 -7.20 -4.05 -11.21
N TRP A 98 -6.12 -3.86 -10.45
CA TRP A 98 -6.06 -4.22 -9.04
C TRP A 98 -7.00 -3.36 -8.19
N ILE A 99 -7.10 -2.06 -8.48
CA ILE A 99 -8.01 -1.13 -7.81
C ILE A 99 -9.47 -1.56 -8.00
N ILE A 100 -9.85 -1.95 -9.22
CA ILE A 100 -11.18 -2.49 -9.54
C ILE A 100 -11.42 -3.83 -8.81
N ASN A 101 -10.43 -4.73 -8.83
CA ASN A 101 -10.51 -6.03 -8.16
C ASN A 101 -10.75 -5.89 -6.64
N CYS A 102 -10.11 -4.91 -6.00
CA CYS A 102 -10.28 -4.61 -4.58
C CYS A 102 -11.50 -3.73 -4.27
N ARG A 103 -12.37 -3.43 -5.25
CA ARG A 103 -13.63 -2.68 -5.09
C ARG A 103 -13.48 -1.21 -4.68
N TYR A 104 -12.39 -0.57 -5.10
CA TYR A 104 -12.13 0.84 -4.80
C TYR A 104 -12.47 1.80 -5.94
N LEU A 105 -12.74 1.27 -7.15
CA LEU A 105 -13.28 1.95 -8.33
C LEU A 105 -14.51 1.18 -8.81
#